data_AF-A0A7V9LXY7-F1
#
_entry.id   AF-A0A7V9LXY7-F1
#
_cell.length_a   1.000
_cell.length_b   1.000
_cell.length_c   1.000
_cell.angle_alpha   90.00
_cell.angle_beta   90.00
_cell.angle_gamma   90.00
#
_symmetry.space_group_name_H-M   'P 1'
#
loop_
_entity.id
_entity.type
_entity.pdbx_description
1 polymer ?
#
loop_
_entity_poly.entity_id
_entity_poly.type
_entity_poly.pdbx_seq_one_letter_code
_entity_poly.pdbx_strand_id
1 'polypeptide(L)'
;AGGPQMVEVSRDGKRVYVTNSLYGAWDDQFFPDGVGAWMAKMDADPAGGLTVDANFFLHGDQFRGLRAHQIRLQGGDASSDSYCYP
;
A
#
# COMPACT_ATOMS: atom_id res chain seq x y z
N ALA A 1 -1.00 0.18 -16.95
CA ALA A 1 0.31 -0.33 -16.47
C ALA A 1 0.48 0.07 -15.01
N GLY A 2 1.53 -0.37 -14.31
CA GLY A 2 1.73 -0.11 -12.87
C GLY A 2 2.04 -1.37 -12.08
N GLY A 3 2.42 -1.20 -10.80
CA GLY A 3 2.61 -2.31 -9.88
C GLY A 3 2.61 -1.84 -8.42
N PRO A 4 2.54 -2.76 -7.46
CA PRO A 4 2.72 -2.44 -6.04
C PRO A 4 4.10 -1.81 -5.79
N GLN A 5 4.14 -0.74 -4.99
CA GLN A 5 5.34 -0.02 -4.59
C GLN A 5 5.48 -0.05 -3.07
N MET A 6 4.82 0.87 -2.35
CA MET A 6 4.91 0.90 -0.89
C MET A 6 4.07 -0.23 -0.30
N VAL A 7 4.59 -0.82 0.77
CA VAL A 7 3.94 -1.88 1.55
C VAL A 7 3.87 -1.44 3.00
N GLU A 8 2.72 -1.63 3.64
CA GLU A 8 2.55 -1.38 5.07
C GLU A 8 1.78 -2.54 5.71
N VAL A 9 2.21 -2.99 6.90
CA VAL A 9 1.65 -4.17 7.57
C VAL A 9 0.99 -3.77 8.88
N SER A 10 -0.21 -4.30 9.12
CA SER A 10 -0.90 -4.08 10.40
C SER A 10 -0.14 -4.69 11.56
N ARG A 11 -0.27 -4.09 12.74
CA ARG A 11 0.46 -4.53 13.95
C ARG A 11 0.19 -5.99 14.36
N ASP A 12 -0.98 -6.54 14.01
CA ASP A 12 -1.31 -7.95 14.24
C ASP A 12 -0.84 -8.89 13.11
N GLY A 13 -0.16 -8.37 12.09
CA GLY A 13 0.42 -9.14 10.98
C GLY A 13 -0.59 -9.69 9.97
N LYS A 14 -1.89 -9.44 10.15
CA LYS A 14 -2.95 -10.08 9.34
C LYS A 14 -3.31 -9.34 8.05
N ARG A 15 -2.90 -8.07 7.91
CA ARG A 15 -3.30 -7.21 6.80
C ARG A 15 -2.08 -6.51 6.23
N VAL A 16 -1.91 -6.62 4.92
CA VAL A 16 -0.88 -5.94 4.14
C VAL A 16 -1.58 -4.96 3.22
N TYR A 17 -1.16 -3.70 3.26
CA TYR A 17 -1.68 -2.66 2.40
C TYR A 17 -0.61 -2.22 1.41
N VAL A 18 -1.02 -1.96 0.18
CA VAL A 18 -0.10 -1.56 -0.90
C VAL A 18 -0.61 -0.35 -1.66
N THR A 19 0.30 0.52 -2.07
CA THR A 19 0.06 1.63 -3.01
C THR A 19 1.05 1.55 -4.17
N ASN A 20 0.94 2.45 -5.15
CA ASN A 20 1.52 2.21 -6.46
C ASN A 20 2.42 3.33 -7.01
N SER A 21 2.49 4.50 -6.38
CA SER A 21 3.39 5.56 -6.83
C SER A 21 4.78 5.39 -6.22
N LEU A 22 5.81 5.57 -7.04
CA LEU A 22 7.20 5.61 -6.61
C LEU A 22 7.67 7.04 -6.44
N TYR A 23 7.70 7.78 -7.54
CA TYR A 23 8.15 9.15 -7.57
C TYR A 23 7.61 9.83 -8.81
N GLY A 24 7.12 11.07 -8.65
CA GLY A 24 6.37 11.80 -9.67
C GLY A 24 6.96 11.68 -11.09
N ALA A 25 8.23 12.09 -11.20
CA ALA A 25 8.95 12.13 -12.47
C ALA A 25 9.32 10.74 -13.03
N TRP A 26 9.34 9.70 -12.19
CA TRP A 26 9.71 8.34 -12.60
C TRP A 26 8.46 7.55 -13.02
N ASP A 27 7.36 7.71 -12.30
CA ASP A 27 6.09 7.08 -12.66
C ASP A 27 5.70 7.44 -14.10
N ASP A 28 5.91 8.69 -14.54
CA ASP A 28 5.59 9.14 -15.90
C ASP A 28 6.54 8.57 -16.96
N GLN A 29 7.76 8.18 -16.57
CA GLN A 29 8.72 7.54 -17.47
C GLN A 29 8.40 6.05 -17.64
N PHE A 30 8.11 5.35 -16.55
CA PHE A 30 7.83 3.92 -16.57
C PHE A 30 6.38 3.60 -16.95
N PHE A 31 5.47 4.52 -16.69
CA PHE A 31 4.04 4.38 -16.95
C PHE A 31 3.47 5.64 -17.63
N PRO A 32 3.87 5.91 -18.88
CA PRO A 32 3.52 7.14 -19.60
C PRO A 32 2.02 7.29 -19.86
N ASP A 33 1.28 6.19 -19.95
CA ASP A 33 -0.19 6.20 -20.10
C ASP A 33 -0.92 6.43 -18.76
N GLY A 34 -0.18 6.59 -17.68
CA GLY A 34 -0.69 6.70 -16.32
C GLY A 34 -1.13 5.35 -15.74
N VAL A 35 -1.16 5.33 -14.41
CA VAL A 35 -1.55 4.14 -13.62
C VAL A 35 -2.75 4.41 -12.71
N GLY A 36 -3.16 5.68 -12.59
CA GLY A 36 -4.07 6.15 -11.54
C GLY A 36 -3.48 5.95 -10.14
N ALA A 37 -4.04 6.58 -9.12
CA ALA A 37 -3.69 6.24 -7.74
C ALA A 37 -4.59 5.11 -7.25
N TRP A 38 -4.00 4.13 -6.58
CA TRP A 38 -4.76 3.08 -5.91
C TRP A 38 -4.11 2.60 -4.63
N MET A 39 -4.94 2.01 -3.77
CA MET A 39 -4.54 1.27 -2.59
C MET A 39 -5.34 -0.03 -2.52
N ALA A 40 -4.64 -1.14 -2.31
CA ALA A 40 -5.26 -2.45 -2.13
C ALA A 40 -4.89 -3.03 -0.76
N LYS A 41 -5.70 -3.98 -0.28
CA LYS A 41 -5.41 -4.78 0.91
C LYS A 41 -5.26 -6.25 0.51
N MET A 42 -4.32 -6.92 1.14
CA MET A 42 -4.19 -8.37 1.14
C MET A 42 -4.34 -8.88 2.58
N ASP A 43 -5.04 -10.00 2.74
CA ASP A 43 -5.08 -10.73 3.99
C ASP A 43 -3.91 -11.72 4.01
N ALA A 44 -3.11 -11.65 5.08
CA ALA A 44 -1.94 -12.49 5.29
C ALA A 44 -2.28 -13.63 6.26
N ASP A 45 -2.07 -14.86 5.80
CA ASP A 45 -2.26 -16.05 6.63
C ASP A 45 -1.03 -16.23 7.55
N PRO A 46 -1.19 -16.31 8.88
CA PRO A 46 -0.09 -16.62 9.79
C PRO A 46 0.61 -17.95 9.50
N ALA A 47 -0.06 -18.89 8.83
CA ALA A 47 0.52 -20.16 8.37
C ALA A 47 1.25 -20.06 7.02
N GLY A 48 1.23 -18.89 6.38
CA GLY A 48 1.83 -18.61 5.10
C GLY A 48 0.79 -18.48 3.98
N GLY A 49 0.94 -17.43 3.17
CA GLY A 49 0.06 -17.12 2.05
C GLY A 49 -0.44 -15.68 2.10
N LEU A 50 -0.79 -15.15 0.92
CA LEU A 50 -1.38 -13.83 0.74
C LEU A 50 -2.58 -13.96 -0.19
N THR A 51 -3.71 -13.41 0.23
CA THR A 51 -4.93 -13.35 -0.58
C THR A 51 -5.35 -11.90 -0.75
N VAL A 52 -5.67 -11.48 -1.97
CA VAL A 52 -6.19 -10.13 -2.23
C VAL A 52 -7.60 -10.02 -1.66
N ASP A 53 -7.87 -8.95 -0.89
CA ASP A 53 -9.24 -8.64 -0.45
C ASP A 53 -9.97 -7.86 -1.55
N ALA A 54 -10.86 -8.54 -2.26
CA ALA A 54 -11.66 -7.95 -3.33
C ALA A 54 -12.64 -6.86 -2.85
N ASN A 55 -12.91 -6.76 -1.55
CA ASN A 55 -13.78 -5.75 -0.97
C ASN A 55 -13.03 -4.45 -0.60
N PHE A 56 -11.70 -4.45 -0.67
CA PHE A 56 -10.88 -3.29 -0.32
C PHE A 56 -9.99 -2.88 -1.50
N PHE A 57 -10.49 -1.92 -2.27
CA PHE A 57 -9.75 -1.32 -3.37
C PHE A 57 -10.07 0.16 -3.51
N LEU A 58 -9.23 1.01 -2.92
CA LEU A 58 -9.36 2.46 -3.06
C LEU A 58 -8.70 2.89 -4.36
N HIS A 59 -9.35 3.74 -5.16
CA HIS A 59 -8.84 4.19 -6.45
C HIS A 59 -9.49 5.48 -6.93
N GLY A 60 -8.89 6.09 -7.97
CA GLY A 60 -9.47 7.23 -8.69
C GLY A 60 -9.69 8.45 -7.79
N ASP A 61 -10.92 8.97 -7.80
CA ASP A 61 -11.28 10.22 -7.11
C ASP A 61 -11.09 10.18 -5.59
N GLN A 62 -10.99 8.99 -5.00
CA GLN A 62 -10.66 8.84 -3.58
C GLN A 62 -9.30 9.47 -3.22
N PHE A 63 -8.41 9.61 -4.20
CA PHE A 63 -7.11 10.27 -4.05
C PHE A 63 -7.10 11.72 -4.57
N ARG A 64 -8.23 12.25 -5.06
CA ARG A 64 -8.37 13.66 -5.50
C ARG A 64 -7.30 14.12 -6.50
N GLY A 65 -6.97 13.26 -7.47
CA GLY A 65 -5.93 13.53 -8.47
C GLY A 65 -4.49 13.47 -7.94
N LEU A 66 -4.29 13.08 -6.66
CA LEU A 66 -2.97 12.87 -6.07
C LEU A 66 -2.48 11.44 -6.30
N ARG A 67 -1.20 11.21 -6.05
CA ARG A 67 -0.56 9.90 -6.09
C ARG A 67 -0.45 9.31 -4.69
N ALA A 68 -0.75 8.02 -4.57
CA ALA A 68 -0.69 7.30 -3.30
C ALA A 68 0.71 6.71 -3.09
N HIS A 69 1.34 7.06 -1.97
CA HIS A 69 2.68 6.59 -1.59
C HIS A 69 2.61 5.92 -0.21
N GLN A 70 3.20 6.48 0.84
CA GLN A 70 3.29 5.82 2.14
C GLN A 70 1.94 5.76 2.86
N ILE A 71 1.66 4.62 3.49
CA ILE A 71 0.50 4.41 4.38
C ILE A 71 1.00 4.53 5.82
N ARG A 72 0.19 5.14 6.69
CA ARG A 72 0.39 5.13 8.14
C ARG A 72 -0.90 4.72 8.83
N LEU A 73 -0.87 3.63 9.59
CA LEU A 73 -2.03 3.13 10.29
C LEU A 73 -2.16 3.80 11.66
N GLN A 74 -3.39 4.18 12.02
CA GLN A 74 -3.64 4.75 13.33
C GLN A 74 -3.29 3.75 14.43
N GLY A 75 -2.53 4.21 15.44
CA GLY A 75 -2.06 3.37 16.53
C GLY A 75 -0.75 2.60 16.25
N GLY A 76 -0.09 2.88 15.12
CA GLY A 76 1.18 2.28 14.75
C GLY A 76 1.06 1.10 13.80
N ASP A 77 2.10 0.92 12.99
CA ASP A 77 2.27 -0.11 11.96
C ASP A 77 3.69 -0.69 12.02
N ALA A 78 3.96 -1.67 11.15
CA ALA A 78 5.22 -2.41 11.16
C ALA A 78 6.44 -1.55 10.77
N SER A 79 6.24 -0.33 10.27
CA SER A 79 7.32 0.56 9.84
C SER A 79 7.34 1.92 10.56
N SER A 80 6.43 2.18 11.50
CA SER A 80 6.34 3.47 12.21
C SER A 80 7.08 3.49 13.53
N ASP A 81 7.18 2.34 14.20
CA ASP A 81 7.61 2.25 15.59
C ASP A 81 8.87 1.40 15.73
N SER A 82 9.71 1.79 16.68
CA SER A 82 10.85 1.00 17.17
C SER A 82 10.68 0.74 18.67
N TYR A 83 11.09 -0.44 19.12
CA TYR A 83 10.85 -0.91 20.48
C TYR A 83 12.16 -1.16 21.22
N CYS A 84 12.21 -0.81 22.50
CA CYS A 84 13.41 -0.95 23.36
C CYS A 84 13.33 -2.12 24.35
N TYR A 85 12.25 -2.90 24.33
CA TYR A 85 12.02 -4.04 25.23
C TYR A 85 11.55 -5.25 24.41
N PRO A 86 12.01 -6.47 24.76
CA PRO A 86 11.52 -7.71 24.16
C PRO A 86 10.10 -8.05 24.61
#